data_AF-A0A3D4P3S9-F1
#
_entry.id   AF-A0A3D4P3S9-F1
#
_cell.length_a   1.000
_cell.length_b   1.000
_cell.length_c   1.000
_cell.angle_alpha   90.00
_cell.angle_beta   90.00
_cell.angle_gamma   90.00
#
_symmetry.space_group_name_H-M   'P 1'
#
loop_
_entity.id
_entity.type
_entity.pdbx_description
1 polymer ?
#
loop_
_entity_poly.entity_id
_entity_poly.type
_entity_poly.pdbx_seq_one_letter_code
_entity_poly.pdbx_strand_id
1 'polypeptide(L)'
;MARPNLAEQFVILLRVGIWVLIKEKEYFLSFEDFPYFKDQTLNSIQNVQLPQGYHLYWPDLDIDLEIDNLENPEKYPLKSAIQKKRSNHSHSRAAARS
;
A
#
# COMPACT_ATOMS: atom_id res chain seq x y z
N MET A 1 -27.67 -8.32 -5.28
CA MET A 1 -26.43 -7.56 -5.01
C MET A 1 -26.69 -6.67 -3.82
N ALA A 2 -26.30 -7.10 -2.62
CA ALA A 2 -26.43 -6.28 -1.42
C ALA A 2 -25.37 -5.18 -1.49
N ARG A 3 -25.81 -3.92 -1.47
CA ARG A 3 -24.91 -2.78 -1.24
C ARG A 3 -24.31 -2.98 0.15
N PRO A 4 -22.98 -2.96 0.33
CA PRO A 4 -22.39 -3.01 1.66
C PRO A 4 -22.94 -1.84 2.47
N ASN A 5 -23.26 -2.11 3.74
CA ASN A 5 -23.76 -1.14 4.68
C ASN A 5 -22.72 -0.01 4.81
N LEU A 6 -23.05 1.20 4.36
CA LEU A 6 -22.18 2.38 4.39
C LEU A 6 -21.72 2.76 5.83
N ALA A 7 -22.26 2.10 6.85
CA ALA A 7 -21.97 2.36 8.25
C ALA A 7 -20.74 1.60 8.81
N GLU A 8 -20.20 0.59 8.13
CA GLU A 8 -19.15 -0.27 8.72
C GLU A 8 -17.74 -0.03 8.17
N GLN A 9 -17.63 0.69 7.04
CA GLN A 9 -16.35 0.93 6.38
C GLN A 9 -16.31 2.32 5.76
N PHE A 10 -15.22 3.05 5.99
CA PHE A 10 -15.00 4.38 5.44
C PHE A 10 -13.54 4.55 5.02
N VAL A 11 -13.32 5.27 3.92
CA VAL A 11 -11.97 5.59 3.42
C VAL A 11 -11.79 7.10 3.33
N ILE A 12 -10.76 7.63 3.98
CA ILE A 12 -10.34 9.03 3.87
C ILE A 12 -9.08 9.10 3.02
N LEU A 13 -9.12 9.88 1.95
CA LEU A 13 -7.97 10.12 1.09
C LEU A 13 -7.22 11.39 1.53
N LEU A 14 -5.94 11.25 1.84
CA LEU A 14 -5.02 12.35 2.16
C LEU A 14 -3.91 12.43 1.10
N ARG A 15 -3.18 13.56 1.05
CA ARG A 15 -2.03 13.72 0.13
C ARG A 15 -0.87 12.76 0.42
N VAL A 16 -0.83 12.20 1.63
CA VAL A 16 0.28 11.37 2.14
C VAL A 16 -0.10 9.89 2.27
N GLY A 17 -1.37 9.53 2.09
CA GLY A 17 -1.86 8.19 2.36
C GLY A 17 -3.38 8.11 2.41
N ILE A 18 -3.89 6.95 2.81
CA ILE A 18 -5.32 6.70 3.02
C ILE A 18 -5.57 6.18 4.43
N TRP A 19 -6.66 6.64 5.05
CA TRP A 19 -7.19 6.01 6.26
C TRP A 19 -8.33 5.08 5.87
N VAL A 20 -8.33 3.88 6.45
CA VAL A 20 -9.39 2.89 6.27
C VAL A 20 -9.95 2.54 7.65
N LEU A 21 -11.25 2.75 7.85
CA LEU A 21 -11.99 2.31 9.04
C LEU A 21 -12.63 0.95 8.74
N ILE A 22 -12.30 -0.07 9.53
CA ILE A 22 -12.83 -1.43 9.38
C ILE A 22 -13.14 -1.97 10.77
N LYS A 23 -14.37 -2.43 11.01
CA LYS A 23 -14.76 -3.06 12.29
C LYS A 23 -14.33 -2.21 13.50
N GLU A 24 -14.60 -0.90 13.43
CA GLU A 24 -14.27 0.08 14.49
C GLU A 24 -12.77 0.34 14.70
N LYS A 25 -11.89 -0.18 13.84
CA LYS A 25 -10.45 0.10 13.87
C LYS A 25 -10.02 0.92 12.67
N GLU A 26 -9.19 1.93 12.91
CA GLU A 26 -8.63 2.80 11.89
C GLU A 26 -7.21 2.35 11.53
N TYR A 27 -6.94 2.23 10.24
CA TYR A 27 -5.64 1.87 9.70
C TYR A 27 -5.15 2.96 8.74
N PHE A 28 -3.93 3.45 8.95
CA PHE A 28 -3.31 4.41 8.05
C PHE A 28 -2.36 3.70 7.09
N LEU A 29 -2.63 3.82 5.79
CA LEU A 29 -1.80 3.29 4.72
C LEU A 29 -1.06 4.46 4.07
N SER A 30 0.21 4.64 4.44
CA SER A 30 1.06 5.70 3.91
C SER A 30 1.38 5.45 2.43
N PHE A 31 1.50 6.49 1.60
CA PHE A 31 1.97 6.32 0.22
C PHE A 31 3.47 5.99 0.12
N GLU A 32 4.21 6.08 1.23
CA GLU A 32 5.61 5.64 1.28
C GLU A 32 5.70 4.11 1.35
N ASP A 33 4.85 3.49 2.17
CA ASP A 33 4.81 2.03 2.34
C ASP A 33 3.89 1.34 1.32
N PHE A 34 2.83 2.05 0.89
CA PHE A 34 1.80 1.59 -0.03
C PHE A 34 1.74 2.48 -1.29
N PRO A 35 2.82 2.57 -2.10
CA PRO A 35 2.91 3.50 -3.23
C PRO A 35 1.91 3.20 -4.35
N TYR A 36 1.32 2.02 -4.38
CA TYR A 36 0.34 1.57 -5.37
C TYR A 36 -0.99 2.35 -5.31
N PHE A 37 -1.32 2.98 -4.18
CA PHE A 37 -2.47 3.89 -4.08
C PHE A 37 -2.19 5.30 -4.62
N LYS A 38 -0.92 5.62 -4.88
CA LYS A 38 -0.54 6.93 -5.41
C LYS A 38 -1.09 7.09 -6.82
N ASP A 39 -1.63 8.27 -7.11
CA ASP A 39 -2.18 8.65 -8.42
C ASP A 39 -3.42 7.82 -8.87
N GLN A 40 -4.02 7.04 -7.97
CA GLN A 40 -5.26 6.31 -8.24
C GLN A 40 -6.50 7.19 -8.08
N THR A 41 -7.58 6.82 -8.77
CA THR A 41 -8.84 7.57 -8.68
C THR A 41 -9.52 7.37 -7.32
N LEU A 42 -10.23 8.40 -6.85
CA LEU A 42 -11.00 8.30 -5.61
C LEU A 42 -12.00 7.15 -5.64
N ASN A 43 -12.67 6.93 -6.77
CA ASN A 43 -13.64 5.83 -6.92
C ASN A 43 -12.97 4.46 -6.76
N SER A 44 -11.80 4.26 -7.38
CA SER A 44 -11.05 3.01 -7.27
C SER A 44 -10.59 2.75 -5.83
N ILE A 45 -10.14 3.80 -5.12
CA ILE A 45 -9.72 3.72 -3.71
C ILE A 45 -10.92 3.46 -2.77
N GLN A 46 -12.08 4.04 -3.07
CA GLN A 46 -13.30 3.84 -2.27
C GLN A 46 -13.97 2.48 -2.53
N ASN A 47 -13.70 1.86 -3.68
CA ASN A 47 -14.19 0.52 -4.01
C ASN A 47 -13.40 -0.57 -3.27
N VAL A 48 -13.22 -0.41 -1.97
CA VAL A 48 -12.63 -1.43 -1.10
C VAL A 48 -13.67 -2.48 -0.74
N GLN A 49 -13.25 -3.74 -0.73
CA GLN A 49 -14.04 -4.88 -0.30
C GLN A 49 -13.36 -5.52 0.90
N LEU A 50 -14.15 -6.13 1.79
CA LEU A 50 -13.65 -6.92 2.92
C LEU A 50 -14.16 -8.37 2.81
N PRO A 51 -13.62 -9.18 1.87
CA PRO A 51 -14.06 -10.55 1.77
C PRO A 51 -13.71 -11.30 3.06
N GLN A 52 -14.66 -12.09 3.56
CA GLN A 52 -14.50 -12.96 4.72
C GLN A 52 -14.12 -12.26 6.05
N GLY A 53 -14.03 -10.92 6.07
CA GLY A 53 -13.86 -10.12 7.28
C GLY A 53 -12.42 -9.95 7.76
N TYR A 54 -11.40 -10.39 7.02
CA TYR A 54 -10.00 -10.38 7.49
C TYR A 54 -8.97 -9.84 6.49
N HIS A 55 -9.34 -9.63 5.23
CA HIS A 55 -8.46 -9.01 4.24
C HIS A 55 -9.22 -7.97 3.44
N LEU A 56 -8.52 -6.90 3.07
CA LEU A 56 -9.00 -5.82 2.23
C LEU A 56 -8.63 -6.13 0.78
N TYR A 57 -9.56 -5.87 -0.11
CA TYR A 57 -9.36 -6.07 -1.53
C TYR A 57 -9.89 -4.88 -2.33
N TRP A 58 -9.04 -4.29 -3.16
CA TRP A 58 -9.39 -3.25 -4.12
C TRP A 58 -9.42 -3.85 -5.53
N PRO A 59 -10.58 -4.34 -6.02
CA PRO A 59 -10.71 -4.99 -7.33
C PRO A 59 -10.27 -4.11 -8.50
N ASP A 60 -10.51 -2.79 -8.43
CA ASP A 60 -10.15 -1.87 -9.52
C ASP A 60 -8.64 -1.63 -9.61
N LEU A 61 -7.91 -1.89 -8.51
CA LEU A 61 -6.48 -1.67 -8.40
C LEU A 61 -5.67 -2.97 -8.42
N ASP A 62 -6.35 -4.10 -8.30
CA ASP A 62 -5.76 -5.43 -8.09
C ASP A 62 -4.82 -5.47 -6.88
N ILE A 63 -5.25 -4.86 -5.76
CA ILE A 63 -4.50 -4.79 -4.50
C ILE A 63 -5.22 -5.59 -3.42
N ASP A 64 -4.52 -6.50 -2.77
CA ASP A 64 -4.94 -7.21 -1.57
C ASP A 64 -4.06 -6.84 -0.36
N LEU A 65 -4.68 -6.62 0.80
CA LEU A 65 -3.99 -6.37 2.07
C LEU A 65 -4.64 -7.17 3.20
N GLU A 66 -3.87 -8.03 3.86
CA GLU A 66 -4.33 -8.70 5.08
C GLU A 66 -4.35 -7.74 6.26
N ILE A 67 -5.41 -7.78 7.07
CA ILE A 67 -5.49 -6.95 8.29
C ILE A 67 -4.40 -7.32 9.29
N ASP A 68 -4.00 -8.60 9.35
CA ASP A 68 -2.90 -9.06 10.24
C ASP A 68 -1.57 -8.36 9.91
N ASN A 69 -1.32 -8.04 8.63
CA ASN A 69 -0.12 -7.30 8.21
C ASN A 69 -0.13 -5.86 8.73
N LEU A 70 -1.32 -5.25 8.86
CA LEU A 70 -1.49 -3.90 9.38
C LEU A 70 -1.38 -3.87 10.91
N GLU A 71 -1.85 -4.93 11.59
CA GLU A 71 -1.79 -5.05 13.05
C GLU A 71 -0.41 -5.50 13.57
N ASN A 72 0.31 -6.31 12.80
CA ASN A 72 1.59 -6.90 13.17
C ASN A 72 2.65 -6.70 12.06
N PRO A 73 3.01 -5.46 11.71
CA PRO A 73 3.95 -5.17 10.63
C PRO A 73 5.34 -5.81 10.82
N GLU A 74 5.75 -6.08 12.06
CA GLU A 74 7.00 -6.75 12.41
C GLU A 74 7.04 -8.23 12.02
N LYS A 75 5.88 -8.90 11.91
CA LYS A 75 5.78 -10.29 11.45
C LYS A 75 5.95 -10.40 9.94
N TYR A 76 5.61 -9.33 9.21
CA TYR A 76 5.61 -9.28 7.76
C TYR A 76 6.42 -8.08 7.26
N PRO A 77 7.75 -8.06 7.48
CA PRO A 77 8.58 -7.00 6.96
C PRO A 77 8.46 -6.96 5.44
N LEU A 78 7.89 -5.87 4.92
CA LEU A 78 7.70 -5.62 3.49
C LEU A 78 9.03 -5.81 2.76
N LYS A 79 9.21 -6.95 2.07
CA LYS A 79 10.44 -7.29 1.33
C LYS A 79 10.62 -6.49 0.03
N SER A 80 9.82 -5.44 -0.16
CA SER A 80 9.86 -4.53 -1.30
C SER A 80 10.36 -3.14 -0.92
N ALA A 81 11.23 -3.03 0.09
CA ALA A 81 12.18 -1.93 0.11
C ALA A 81 12.92 -1.96 -1.23
N ILE A 82 12.51 -1.07 -2.15
CA ILE A 82 13.25 -0.68 -3.34
C ILE A 82 14.70 -0.64 -2.89
N GLN A 83 15.53 -1.56 -3.39
CA GLN A 83 16.96 -1.49 -3.17
C GLN A 83 17.34 -0.07 -3.55
N LYS A 84 17.65 0.78 -2.56
CA LYS A 84 18.25 2.08 -2.79
C LYS A 84 19.37 1.79 -3.77
N LYS A 85 19.19 2.17 -5.04
CA LYS A 85 20.19 1.97 -6.08
C LYS A 85 21.44 2.61 -5.51
N ARG A 86 22.39 1.78 -5.04
CA ARG A 86 23.73 2.24 -4.74
C ARG A 86 24.28 2.64 -6.09
N SER A 87 24.17 3.92 -6.42
CA SER A 87 24.85 4.52 -7.55
C SER A 87 26.35 4.46 -7.27
N ASN A 88 26.96 3.31 -7.52
CA ASN A 88 28.41 3.25 -7.70
C ASN A 88 28.72 3.85 -9.06
N HIS A 89 28.69 5.18 -9.14
CA HIS A 89 29.37 5.90 -10.19
C HIS A 89 30.83 6.05 -9.79
N SER A 90 31.60 4.97 -9.92
CA SER A 90 33.06 5.06 -9.97
C SER A 90 33.46 5.07 -11.44
N HIS A 91 33.54 6.26 -12.02
CA HIS A 91 34.45 6.52 -13.12
C HIS A 91 35.88 6.31 -12.62
N SER A 92 36.38 5.08 -12.72
CA SER A 92 37.81 4.82 -12.73
C SER A 92 38.23 4.53 -14.17
N ARG A 93 38.66 5.58 -14.88
CA ARG A 93 39.55 5.41 -16.04
C ARG A 93 40.88 4.92 -15.48
N ALA A 94 41.21 3.65 -15.71
CA ALA A 94 42.55 3.13 -15.49
C ALA A 94 43.19 2.85 -16.86
N ALA A 95 44.42 3.36 -17.00
CA ALA A 95 45.19 3.48 -18.22
C ALA A 95 45.48 2.14 -18.91
N ALA A 96 45.31 2.10 -20.23
CA ALA A 96 45.93 1.11 -21.09
C ALA A 96 47.39 1.51 -21.33
N ARG A 97 48.26 0.53 -21.15
CA ARG A 97 49.71 0.56 -21.15
C ARG A 97 50.28 0.82 -22.55
N SER A 98 51.44 1.48 -22.60
CA SER A 98 52.46 1.34 -23.65
C SER A 98 53.78 0.94 -23.00
#